data_AF-A0A0C2X157-F1
#
_entry.id   AF-A0A0C2X157-F1
#
_cell.length_a   1.000
_cell.length_b   1.000
_cell.length_c   1.000
_cell.angle_alpha   90.00
_cell.angle_beta   90.00
_cell.angle_gamma   90.00
#
_symmetry.space_group_name_H-M   'P 1'
#
loop_
_entity.id
_entity.type
_entity.pdbx_description
1 polymer ?
#
loop_
_entity_poly.entity_id
_entity_poly.type
_entity_poly.pdbx_seq_one_letter_code
_entity_poly.pdbx_strand_id
1 'polypeptide(L)'
;QAEERQFACDRCPARFARKRDRDRHERSVHTGQTPYHCLGCGEGFVRSDARGRHWKADPSCHSKHLSSETSGGPGGPSAASPASE
;
A
#
# COMPACT_ATOMS: atom_id res chain seq x y z
N GLN A 1 -16.49 -19.75 30.20
CA GLN A 1 -15.28 -19.92 29.40
C GLN A 1 -14.88 -18.53 28.88
N ALA A 2 -13.98 -17.82 29.58
CA ALA A 2 -13.64 -16.42 29.28
C ALA A 2 -12.44 -16.29 28.32
N GLU A 3 -12.18 -17.32 27.52
CA GLU A 3 -10.98 -17.48 26.69
C GLU A 3 -11.21 -17.19 25.21
N GLU A 4 -12.36 -16.67 24.79
CA GLU A 4 -12.63 -16.47 23.35
C GLU A 4 -12.12 -15.13 22.79
N ARG A 5 -11.61 -14.22 23.64
CA ARG A 5 -10.98 -12.96 23.22
C ARG A 5 -9.72 -12.65 24.02
N GLN A 6 -8.73 -13.53 23.90
CA GLN A 6 -7.45 -13.47 24.63
C GLN A 6 -6.58 -12.28 24.22
N PHE A 7 -6.80 -11.70 23.03
CA PHE A 7 -5.96 -10.64 22.50
C PHE A 7 -6.57 -9.27 22.79
N ALA A 8 -6.25 -8.73 23.97
CA ALA A 8 -6.57 -7.34 24.32
C ALA A 8 -5.63 -6.35 23.62
N CYS A 9 -6.14 -5.17 23.30
CA CYS A 9 -5.31 -4.03 22.92
C CYS A 9 -4.81 -3.32 24.18
N ASP A 10 -3.55 -2.90 24.21
CA ASP A 10 -2.96 -2.21 25.36
C ASP A 10 -3.33 -0.72 25.43
N ARG A 11 -3.80 -0.14 24.32
CA ARG A 11 -4.13 1.29 24.23
C ARG A 11 -5.62 1.59 24.39
N CYS A 12 -6.49 0.58 24.28
CA CYS A 12 -7.94 0.75 24.40
C CYS A 12 -8.61 -0.56 24.90
N PRO A 13 -9.85 -0.52 25.39
CA PRO A 13 -10.53 -1.70 25.94
C PRO A 13 -10.95 -2.74 24.88
N ALA A 14 -10.50 -2.60 23.62
CA ALA A 14 -10.84 -3.52 22.55
C ALA A 14 -10.19 -4.90 22.76
N ARG A 15 -10.98 -5.95 22.55
CA ARG A 15 -10.55 -7.34 22.65
C ARG A 15 -10.90 -8.13 21.40
N PHE A 16 -9.96 -8.94 20.95
CA PHE A 16 -10.03 -9.66 19.69
C PHE A 16 -9.85 -11.16 19.91
N ALA A 17 -10.51 -11.94 19.05
CA ALA A 17 -10.42 -13.40 19.08
C ALA A 17 -9.09 -13.93 18.55
N ARG A 18 -8.34 -13.15 17.75
CA ARG A 18 -7.06 -13.55 17.17
C ARG A 18 -6.03 -12.42 17.27
N LYS A 19 -4.76 -12.80 17.42
CA LYS A 19 -3.63 -11.85 17.44
C LYS A 19 -3.61 -10.94 16.21
N ARG A 20 -3.84 -11.51 15.01
CA ARG A 20 -3.86 -10.76 13.75
C ARG A 20 -4.90 -9.63 13.72
N ASP A 21 -6.03 -9.84 14.39
CA ASP A 21 -7.12 -8.87 14.43
C ASP A 21 -6.78 -7.72 15.39
N ARG A 22 -6.18 -8.03 16.56
CA ARG A 22 -5.64 -7.03 17.49
C ARG A 22 -4.53 -6.20 16.86
N ASP A 23 -3.57 -6.86 16.23
CA ASP A 23 -2.41 -6.23 15.59
C ASP A 23 -2.82 -5.33 14.41
N ARG A 24 -3.84 -5.76 13.64
CA ARG A 24 -4.46 -4.91 12.61
C ARG A 24 -5.17 -3.72 13.22
N HIS A 25 -5.97 -3.93 14.27
CA HIS A 25 -6.66 -2.86 14.97
C HIS A 25 -5.67 -1.80 15.47
N GLU A 26 -4.61 -2.24 16.14
CA GLU A 26 -3.56 -1.37 16.66
C GLU A 26 -2.93 -0.53 15.55
N ARG A 27 -2.60 -1.18 14.41
CA ARG A 27 -2.06 -0.47 13.24
C ARG A 27 -3.03 0.55 12.65
N SER A 28 -4.31 0.22 12.55
CA SER A 28 -5.32 1.11 11.96
C SER A 28 -5.74 2.27 12.85
N VAL A 29 -5.91 2.02 14.14
CA VAL A 29 -6.57 2.97 15.06
C VAL A 29 -5.54 3.79 15.83
N HIS A 30 -4.41 3.18 16.18
CA HIS A 30 -3.45 3.79 17.09
C HIS A 30 -2.15 4.23 16.42
N THR A 31 -1.70 3.56 15.35
CA THR A 31 -0.51 3.99 14.61
C THR A 31 -0.81 4.65 13.27
N GLY A 32 -2.04 4.53 12.77
CA GLY A 32 -2.42 5.06 11.45
C GLY A 32 -1.61 4.45 10.31
N GLN A 33 -0.96 3.30 10.52
CA GLN A 33 -0.14 2.67 9.51
C GLN A 33 -1.02 1.95 8.49
N THR A 34 -0.94 2.38 7.24
CA THR A 34 -1.69 1.83 6.12
C THR A 34 -0.75 1.22 5.08
N PRO A 35 -0.21 0.01 5.31
CA PRO A 35 0.82 -0.55 4.43
C PRO A 35 0.35 -0.78 2.98
N TYR A 36 -0.95 -0.74 2.71
CA TYR A 36 -1.51 -0.94 1.38
C TYR A 36 -1.94 0.40 0.79
N HIS A 37 -1.06 1.05 0.05
CA HIS A 37 -1.40 2.27 -0.67
C HIS A 37 -1.92 1.97 -2.08
N CYS A 38 -2.91 2.74 -2.52
CA CYS A 38 -3.34 2.75 -3.91
C CYS A 38 -2.31 3.53 -4.73
N LEU A 39 -1.79 2.94 -5.80
CA LEU A 39 -0.80 3.60 -6.67
C LEU A 39 -1.41 4.67 -7.57
N GLY A 40 -2.73 4.64 -7.80
CA GLY A 40 -3.43 5.63 -8.63
C GLY A 40 -3.69 6.95 -7.92
N CYS A 41 -4.19 6.90 -6.68
CA CYS A 41 -4.57 8.09 -5.90
C CYS A 41 -3.73 8.30 -4.62
N GLY A 42 -2.86 7.37 -4.27
CA GLY A 42 -2.07 7.42 -3.03
C GLY A 42 -2.83 7.02 -1.77
N GLU A 43 -4.12 6.69 -1.86
CA GLU A 43 -4.97 6.41 -0.70
C GLU A 43 -4.46 5.21 0.10
N GLY A 44 -4.31 5.42 1.42
CA GLY A 44 -3.76 4.44 2.34
C GLY A 44 -4.83 3.51 2.92
N PHE A 45 -4.64 2.20 2.76
CA PHE A 45 -5.50 1.17 3.33
C PHE A 45 -4.73 0.30 4.33
N VAL A 46 -5.43 -0.07 5.40
CA VAL A 46 -4.94 -1.03 6.41
C VAL A 46 -4.97 -2.46 5.86
N ARG A 47 -5.79 -2.74 4.85
CA ARG A 47 -6.02 -4.09 4.30
C ARG A 47 -5.84 -4.14 2.79
N SER A 48 -5.29 -5.23 2.30
CA SER A 48 -5.17 -5.51 0.87
C SER A 48 -6.54 -5.62 0.18
N ASP A 49 -7.54 -6.21 0.84
CA ASP A 49 -8.90 -6.33 0.30
C ASP A 49 -9.65 -4.99 0.30
N ALA A 50 -9.35 -4.09 1.23
CA ALA A 50 -9.91 -2.74 1.22
C ALA A 50 -9.35 -1.94 0.05
N ARG A 51 -8.01 -1.94 -0.12
CA ARG A 51 -7.36 -1.38 -1.31
C ARG A 51 -7.87 -2.02 -2.59
N GLY A 52 -8.02 -3.34 -2.63
CA GLY A 52 -8.48 -4.06 -3.82
C GLY A 52 -9.92 -3.75 -4.20
N ARG A 53 -10.80 -3.54 -3.21
CA ARG A 53 -12.17 -3.07 -3.42
C ARG A 53 -12.21 -1.61 -3.88
N HIS A 54 -11.45 -0.73 -3.23
CA HIS A 54 -11.28 0.65 -3.68
C HIS A 54 -10.79 0.68 -5.14
N TRP A 55 -9.73 -0.07 -5.45
CA TRP A 55 -9.20 -0.18 -6.79
C TRP A 55 -10.33 -0.55 -7.73
N LYS A 56 -11.03 -1.68 -7.54
CA LYS A 56 -12.14 -2.10 -8.41
C LYS A 56 -13.30 -1.10 -8.51
N ALA A 57 -13.62 -0.38 -7.43
CA ALA A 57 -14.70 0.59 -7.39
C ALA A 57 -14.34 1.92 -8.08
N ASP A 58 -13.06 2.30 -8.04
CA ASP A 58 -12.55 3.51 -8.66
C ASP A 58 -11.70 3.19 -9.90
N PRO A 59 -12.31 3.15 -11.10
CA PRO A 59 -11.60 2.86 -12.34
C PRO A 59 -10.57 3.95 -12.70
N SER A 60 -10.65 5.15 -12.13
CA SER A 60 -9.65 6.22 -12.30
C SER A 60 -8.28 5.79 -11.77
N CYS A 61 -8.26 5.01 -10.69
CA CYS A 61 -7.05 4.41 -10.14
C CYS A 61 -6.53 3.23 -10.96
N HIS A 62 -7.32 2.64 -11.87
CA HIS A 62 -6.88 1.53 -12.73
C HIS A 62 -5.93 1.96 -13.82
N SER A 63 -5.81 3.27 -14.08
CA SER A 63 -4.98 3.83 -15.15
C SER A 63 -3.51 3.55 -14.90
N LYS A 64 -3.16 2.30 -15.19
CA LYS A 64 -1.83 1.90 -15.62
C LYS A 64 -1.50 2.77 -16.82
N HIS A 65 -0.29 3.29 -16.81
CA HIS A 65 0.40 3.81 -17.99
C HIS A 65 0.27 2.83 -19.18
N LEU A 66 -0.83 2.91 -19.92
CA LEU A 66 -0.95 2.37 -21.28
C LEU A 66 -0.91 3.54 -22.28
N SER A 67 -0.10 4.54 -21.96
CA SER A 67 0.33 5.55 -22.91
C SER A 67 1.84 5.70 -22.76
N SER A 68 2.56 4.70 -23.25
CA SER A 68 3.89 4.91 -23.80
C SER A 68 3.96 4.13 -25.10
N GLU A 69 3.05 4.48 -26.01
CA GLU A 69 3.39 4.65 -27.41
C GLU A 69 4.59 5.62 -27.46
N THR A 70 5.83 5.10 -27.37
CA THR A 70 7.00 5.87 -27.79
C THR A 70 7.11 5.72 -29.30
N SER A 71 6.31 6.53 -29.99
CA SER A 71 6.60 7.00 -31.33
C SER A 71 7.54 8.19 -31.17
N GLY A 72 8.85 7.97 -31.18
CA GLY A 72 9.84 9.03 -31.35
C GLY A 72 11.02 9.03 -30.38
N GLY A 73 12.19 8.59 -30.87
CA GLY A 73 13.48 9.12 -30.43
C GLY A 73 14.47 8.10 -29.89
N PRO A 74 15.52 7.71 -30.66
CA PRO A 74 16.76 7.25 -30.06
C PRO A 74 17.50 8.45 -29.44
N GLY A 75 17.14 8.82 -28.21
CA GLY A 75 17.88 9.76 -27.37
C GLY A 75 18.80 8.98 -26.44
N GLY A 76 20.09 9.00 -26.72
CA GLY A 76 21.05 8.00 -26.24
C GLY A 76 21.47 8.06 -24.77
N PRO A 77 22.35 7.15 -24.34
CA PRO A 77 23.17 7.34 -23.17
C PRO A 77 24.47 8.07 -23.55
N SER A 78 24.64 9.20 -22.85
CA SER A 78 25.90 9.84 -22.52
C SER A 78 27.06 8.86 -22.33
N ALA A 79 28.16 9.09 -23.05
CA ALA A 79 29.48 8.69 -22.62
C ALA A 79 30.45 9.81 -23.01
N ALA A 80 30.61 10.75 -22.09
CA ALA A 80 31.76 11.64 -22.06
C ALA A 80 33.03 10.82 -21.74
N SER A 81 34.06 11.04 -22.56
CA SER A 81 35.53 10.94 -22.38
C SER A 81 36.12 10.24 -21.14
N PRO A 82 37.27 9.55 -21.31
CA PRO A 82 38.59 10.21 -21.23
C PRO A 82 39.49 9.84 -22.44
N ALA A 83 40.17 10.75 -23.12
CA ALA A 83 41.44 11.41 -22.75
C ALA A 83 42.63 10.44 -22.55
N SER A 84 43.56 10.45 -23.52
CA SER A 84 45.00 10.09 -23.48
C SER A 84 45.35 8.63 -23.11
N GLU A 85 46.28 7.92 -23.74
CA GLU A 85 47.54 8.20 -24.47
C GLU A 85 47.73 7.12 -25.55
#